data_AF-A0A368VR61-F1
#
_entry.id   AF-A0A368VR61-F1
#
_cell.length_a   1.000
_cell.length_b   1.000
_cell.length_c   1.000
_cell.angle_alpha   90.00
_cell.angle_beta   90.00
_cell.angle_gamma   90.00
#
_symmetry.space_group_name_H-M   'P 1'
#
loop_
_entity.id
_entity.type
_entity.pdbx_description
1 polymer ?
#
loop_
_entity_poly.entity_id
_entity_poly.type
_entity_poly.pdbx_seq_one_letter_code
_entity_poly.pdbx_strand_id
1 'polypeptide(L)'
;MKITRLKTNRISNPLGFELGTPRLSYVATDTTAIKQIAAQIQVSLDETITRVVFDSGKSEQIDSLAYELPIPLTPKTRYYWRVKVWADNGDEAISDIAWFETAKLQEAWNADWITPNLDKTIHPAISTEFSLSKAVKSARAYVCGLGLYEMEINGGKAGEE
;
A
#
# COMPACT_ATOMS: atom_id res chain seq x y z
N MET A 1 -3.35 15.83 -20.65
CA MET A 1 -3.71 15.42 -19.29
C MET A 1 -2.72 14.40 -18.75
N LYS A 2 -2.35 14.49 -17.46
CA LYS A 2 -1.57 13.50 -16.72
C LYS A 2 -2.27 13.17 -15.40
N ILE A 3 -2.25 11.91 -14.98
CA ILE A 3 -2.78 11.49 -13.68
C ILE A 3 -1.61 11.21 -12.74
N THR A 4 -1.58 11.91 -11.62
CA THR A 4 -0.45 11.93 -10.69
C THR A 4 -0.92 11.82 -9.24
N ARG A 5 0.01 11.73 -8.29
CA ARG A 5 -0.25 11.70 -6.84
C ARG A 5 -1.26 10.62 -6.44
N LEU A 6 -1.13 9.43 -7.03
CA LEU A 6 -1.92 8.26 -6.68
C LEU A 6 -1.63 7.87 -5.23
N LYS A 7 -2.69 7.80 -4.42
CA LYS A 7 -2.59 7.56 -2.99
C LYS A 7 -3.68 6.61 -2.54
N THR A 8 -3.34 5.78 -1.57
CA THR A 8 -4.27 4.97 -0.79
C THR A 8 -4.28 5.51 0.63
N ASN A 9 -5.44 5.92 1.12
CA ASN A 9 -5.60 6.60 2.42
C ASN A 9 -4.64 7.81 2.57
N ARG A 10 -4.46 8.58 1.49
CA ARG A 10 -3.56 9.75 1.41
C ARG A 10 -2.05 9.45 1.47
N ILE A 11 -1.67 8.17 1.51
CA ILE A 11 -0.28 7.70 1.54
C ILE A 11 0.08 7.16 0.15
N SER A 12 1.29 7.48 -0.32
CA SER A 12 1.81 6.92 -1.57
C SER A 12 2.30 5.50 -1.30
N ASN A 13 1.77 4.53 -2.03
CA ASN A 13 2.20 3.14 -1.97
C ASN A 13 2.36 2.55 -0.53
N PRO A 14 1.33 2.64 0.33
CA PRO A 14 1.46 2.21 1.73
C PRO A 14 1.70 0.71 1.84
N LEU A 15 2.63 0.32 2.71
CA LEU A 15 2.98 -1.06 3.01
C LEU A 15 2.67 -1.37 4.47
N GLY A 16 1.75 -2.31 4.72
CA GLY A 16 1.51 -2.80 6.07
C GLY A 16 0.76 -1.83 6.99
N PHE A 17 0.05 -0.85 6.44
CA PHE A 17 -0.82 0.04 7.20
C PHE A 17 -2.17 -0.61 7.53
N GLU A 18 -2.79 -0.17 8.62
CA GLU A 18 -4.21 -0.43 8.87
C GLU A 18 -5.06 0.47 7.97
N LEU A 19 -5.54 -0.09 6.85
CA LEU A 19 -6.23 0.69 5.82
C LEU A 19 -7.74 0.78 6.02
N GLY A 20 -8.33 -0.02 6.92
CA GLY A 20 -9.78 -0.14 7.06
C GLY A 20 -10.42 -0.45 5.69
N THR A 21 -11.37 0.38 5.28
CA THR A 21 -11.82 0.42 3.88
C THR A 21 -10.92 1.38 3.09
N PRO A 22 -10.09 0.89 2.14
CA PRO A 22 -9.15 1.74 1.41
C PRO A 22 -9.88 2.84 0.63
N ARG A 23 -9.30 4.03 0.64
CA ARG A 23 -9.74 5.18 -0.15
C ARG A 23 -8.67 5.59 -1.12
N LEU A 24 -9.02 5.57 -2.39
CA LEU A 24 -8.11 5.92 -3.48
C LEU A 24 -8.28 7.39 -3.83
N SER A 25 -7.16 8.08 -4.06
CA SER A 25 -7.17 9.45 -4.56
C SER A 25 -6.07 9.69 -5.56
N TYR A 26 -6.30 10.65 -6.45
CA TYR A 26 -5.41 10.98 -7.56
C TYR A 26 -5.66 12.42 -8.01
N VAL A 27 -4.72 12.98 -8.78
CA VAL A 27 -4.80 14.36 -9.28
C VAL A 27 -4.61 14.34 -10.80
N ALA A 28 -5.59 14.88 -11.53
CA ALA A 28 -5.44 15.20 -12.94
C ALA A 28 -4.76 16.56 -13.11
N THR A 29 -3.71 16.61 -13.91
CA THR A 29 -2.93 17.83 -14.21
C THR A 29 -2.65 17.91 -15.71
N ASP A 30 -1.99 18.98 -16.15
CA ASP A 30 -1.51 19.14 -17.54
C ASP A 30 -2.64 19.03 -18.58
N THR A 31 -3.73 19.73 -18.31
CA THR A 31 -4.95 19.79 -19.13
C THR A 31 -5.64 21.14 -18.94
N THR A 32 -6.36 21.60 -19.96
CA THR A 32 -7.25 22.77 -19.89
C THR A 32 -8.67 22.41 -19.45
N ALA A 33 -8.95 21.13 -19.21
CA ALA A 33 -10.22 20.65 -18.65
C ALA A 33 -10.53 21.35 -17.33
N ILE A 34 -11.81 21.65 -17.10
CA ILE A 34 -12.27 22.26 -15.85
C ILE A 34 -12.63 21.16 -14.84
N LYS A 35 -13.12 20.01 -15.32
CA LYS A 35 -13.48 18.88 -14.46
C LYS A 35 -13.35 17.51 -15.12
N GLN A 36 -13.14 16.51 -14.28
CA GLN A 36 -13.40 15.12 -14.62
C GLN A 36 -14.91 14.91 -14.84
N ILE A 37 -15.29 14.12 -15.85
CA ILE A 37 -16.67 13.68 -16.08
C ILE A 37 -16.90 12.22 -15.66
N ALA A 38 -15.88 11.37 -15.78
CA ALA A 38 -15.95 9.97 -15.38
C ALA A 38 -14.55 9.42 -15.10
N ALA A 39 -14.47 8.32 -14.37
CA ALA A 39 -13.25 7.55 -14.23
C ALA A 39 -13.54 6.04 -14.19
N GLN A 40 -12.49 5.25 -14.29
CA GLN A 40 -12.51 3.79 -14.14
C GLN A 40 -11.30 3.38 -13.31
N ILE A 41 -11.53 2.68 -12.21
CA ILE A 41 -10.49 2.14 -11.35
C ILE A 41 -10.40 0.64 -11.57
N GLN A 42 -9.19 0.16 -11.81
CA GLN A 42 -8.87 -1.26 -11.88
C GLN A 42 -7.91 -1.62 -10.76
N VAL A 43 -8.16 -2.74 -10.09
CA VAL A 43 -7.30 -3.31 -9.05
C VAL A 43 -6.95 -4.75 -9.40
N SER A 44 -5.69 -5.11 -9.22
CA SER A 44 -5.12 -6.40 -9.58
C SER A 44 -4.16 -6.92 -8.52
N LEU A 45 -3.95 -8.23 -8.50
CA LEU A 45 -2.96 -8.89 -7.66
C LEU A 45 -1.56 -8.93 -8.30
N ASP A 46 -1.38 -8.39 -9.50
CA ASP A 46 -0.08 -8.24 -10.15
C ASP A 46 0.10 -6.86 -10.76
N GLU A 47 1.36 -6.47 -10.88
CA GLU A 47 1.78 -5.20 -11.44
C GLU A 47 1.46 -5.05 -12.93
N THR A 48 1.20 -6.14 -13.65
CA THR A 48 0.81 -6.08 -15.07
C THR A 48 -0.70 -5.87 -15.27
N ILE A 49 -1.49 -5.80 -14.20
CA ILE A 49 -2.95 -5.66 -14.22
C ILE A 49 -3.62 -6.79 -15.05
N THR A 50 -3.14 -8.03 -14.90
CA THR A 50 -3.68 -9.20 -15.61
C THR A 50 -4.64 -10.02 -14.75
N ARG A 51 -4.37 -10.13 -13.44
CA ARG A 51 -5.26 -10.79 -12.47
C ARG A 51 -6.11 -9.73 -11.79
N VAL A 52 -7.03 -9.15 -12.54
CA VAL A 52 -7.94 -8.10 -12.04
C VAL A 52 -8.89 -8.71 -11.02
N VAL A 53 -8.94 -8.11 -9.83
CA VAL A 53 -9.87 -8.48 -8.75
C VAL A 53 -11.01 -7.48 -8.57
N PHE A 54 -10.87 -6.29 -9.16
CA PHE A 54 -11.92 -5.29 -9.21
C PHE A 54 -11.75 -4.38 -10.41
N ASP A 55 -12.87 -4.07 -11.06
CA ASP A 55 -12.97 -3.07 -12.10
C ASP A 55 -14.29 -2.32 -11.86
N SER A 56 -14.21 -1.00 -11.64
CA SER A 56 -15.41 -0.18 -11.42
C SER A 56 -16.24 0.01 -12.70
N GLY A 57 -15.67 -0.27 -13.87
CA GLY A 57 -16.14 0.27 -15.13
C GLY A 57 -16.02 1.80 -15.19
N LYS A 58 -16.41 2.39 -16.33
CA LYS A 58 -16.51 3.84 -16.47
C LYS A 58 -17.70 4.36 -15.66
N SER A 59 -17.44 5.24 -14.70
CA SER A 59 -18.46 5.75 -13.78
C SER A 59 -18.23 7.23 -13.46
N GLU A 60 -19.34 7.98 -13.37
CA GLU A 60 -19.36 9.39 -12.94
C GLU A 60 -19.29 9.53 -11.40
N GLN A 61 -19.49 8.42 -10.66
CA GLN A 61 -19.53 8.40 -9.20
C GLN A 61 -18.14 8.30 -8.55
N ILE A 62 -17.07 8.21 -9.35
CA ILE A 62 -15.71 8.12 -8.82
C ILE A 62 -15.21 9.52 -8.47
N ASP A 63 -15.14 9.81 -7.17
CA ASP A 63 -14.51 11.03 -6.66
C ASP A 63 -12.98 10.88 -6.60
N SER A 64 -12.28 11.75 -7.32
CA SER A 64 -10.81 11.83 -7.34
C SER A 64 -10.17 12.12 -5.96
N LEU A 65 -10.93 12.71 -5.03
CA LEU A 65 -10.44 13.08 -3.70
C LEU A 65 -10.42 11.90 -2.72
N ALA A 66 -11.39 10.99 -2.83
CA ALA A 66 -11.56 9.85 -1.93
C ALA A 66 -12.59 8.83 -2.44
N TYR A 67 -12.21 8.02 -3.42
CA TYR A 67 -13.04 6.88 -3.83
C TYR A 67 -12.88 5.72 -2.85
N GLU A 68 -13.96 5.36 -2.16
CA GLU A 68 -13.97 4.16 -1.29
C GLU A 68 -13.96 2.89 -2.15
N LEU A 69 -12.94 2.06 -1.95
CA LEU A 69 -12.72 0.87 -2.75
C LEU A 69 -13.50 -0.33 -2.17
N PRO A 70 -14.54 -0.83 -2.84
CA PRO A 70 -15.47 -1.80 -2.28
C PRO A 70 -14.98 -3.24 -2.52
N ILE A 71 -13.78 -3.58 -2.03
CA ILE A 71 -13.21 -4.93 -2.20
C ILE A 71 -12.94 -5.59 -0.85
N PRO A 72 -13.12 -6.92 -0.73
CA PRO A 72 -12.63 -7.65 0.42
C PRO A 72 -11.10 -7.67 0.40
N LEU A 73 -10.51 -7.28 1.53
CA LEU A 73 -9.07 -7.31 1.71
C LEU A 73 -8.62 -8.63 2.34
N THR A 74 -7.49 -9.12 1.85
CA THR A 74 -6.81 -10.29 2.41
C THR A 74 -5.55 -9.84 3.15
N PRO A 75 -5.15 -10.51 4.25
CA PRO A 75 -3.90 -10.18 4.95
C PRO A 75 -2.68 -10.30 4.04
N LYS A 76 -1.64 -9.50 4.32
CA LYS A 76 -0.29 -9.61 3.74
C LYS A 76 -0.27 -9.63 2.21
N THR A 77 -1.19 -8.89 1.60
CA THR A 77 -1.45 -8.96 0.16
C THR A 77 -1.28 -7.60 -0.49
N ARG A 78 -0.47 -7.58 -1.55
CA ARG A 78 -0.27 -6.38 -2.37
C ARG A 78 -1.32 -6.31 -3.46
N TYR A 79 -1.98 -5.16 -3.52
CA TYR A 79 -2.93 -4.78 -4.54
C TYR A 79 -2.33 -3.67 -5.39
N TYR A 80 -2.31 -3.88 -6.70
CA TYR A 80 -1.89 -2.90 -7.69
C TYR A 80 -3.13 -2.26 -8.28
N TRP A 81 -3.12 -0.95 -8.48
CA TRP A 81 -4.26 -0.26 -9.05
C TRP A 81 -3.84 0.85 -9.99
N ARG A 82 -4.74 1.17 -10.92
CA ARG A 82 -4.62 2.30 -11.82
C ARG A 82 -5.99 2.92 -12.04
N VAL A 83 -5.99 4.15 -12.52
CA VAL A 83 -7.22 4.86 -12.89
C VAL A 83 -7.13 5.39 -14.32
N LYS A 84 -8.21 5.22 -15.09
CA LYS A 84 -8.44 5.96 -16.33
C LYS A 84 -9.46 7.07 -16.06
N VAL A 85 -9.17 8.27 -16.54
CA VAL A 85 -9.99 9.48 -16.33
C VAL A 85 -10.44 10.01 -17.68
N TRP A 86 -11.69 10.45 -17.74
CA TRP A 86 -12.27 11.22 -18.84
C TRP A 86 -12.68 12.60 -18.33
N ALA A 87 -12.37 13.65 -19.08
CA ALA A 87 -12.72 15.03 -18.72
C ALA A 87 -13.69 15.69 -19.69
N ASP A 88 -14.16 16.88 -19.30
CA ASP A 88 -15.21 17.65 -19.98
C ASP A 88 -14.78 18.26 -21.31
N ASN A 89 -13.48 18.43 -21.55
CA ASN A 89 -12.93 18.87 -22.83
C ASN A 89 -12.64 17.71 -23.82
N GLY A 90 -13.00 16.47 -23.45
CA GLY A 90 -12.72 15.26 -24.25
C GLY A 90 -11.37 14.60 -23.97
N ASP A 91 -10.53 15.19 -23.11
CA ASP A 91 -9.28 14.55 -22.71
C ASP A 91 -9.55 13.24 -21.98
N GLU A 92 -8.68 12.25 -22.25
CA GLU A 92 -8.59 11.04 -21.46
C GLU A 92 -7.13 10.70 -21.14
N ALA A 93 -6.91 10.14 -19.96
CA ALA A 93 -5.59 9.69 -19.54
C ALA A 93 -5.71 8.48 -18.63
N ILE A 94 -4.70 7.61 -18.69
CA ILE A 94 -4.51 6.50 -17.74
C ILE A 94 -3.30 6.82 -16.87
N SER A 95 -3.41 6.51 -15.58
CA SER A 95 -2.31 6.68 -14.64
C SER A 95 -1.23 5.62 -14.83
N ASP A 96 -0.04 5.90 -14.29
CA ASP A 96 0.88 4.85 -13.87
C ASP A 96 0.23 3.94 -12.82
N ILE A 97 0.87 2.81 -12.54
CA ILE A 97 0.39 1.83 -11.57
C ILE A 97 0.87 2.24 -10.18
N ALA A 98 -0.08 2.38 -9.26
CA ALA A 98 0.18 2.51 -7.84
C ALA A 98 -0.14 1.19 -7.13
N TRP A 99 0.25 1.06 -5.87
CA TRP A 99 -0.09 -0.11 -5.09
C TRP A 99 -0.43 0.25 -3.66
N PHE A 100 -0.99 -0.71 -2.93
CA PHE A 100 -0.99 -0.72 -1.48
C PHE A 100 -0.87 -2.17 -1.04
N GLU A 101 -0.35 -2.39 0.17
CA GLU A 101 -0.23 -3.73 0.71
C GLU A 101 -0.78 -3.78 2.12
N THR A 102 -1.67 -4.73 2.34
CA THR A 102 -2.30 -4.94 3.64
C THR A 102 -1.31 -5.51 4.65
N ALA A 103 -1.52 -5.14 5.91
CA ALA A 103 -0.80 -5.72 7.03
C ALA A 103 -1.33 -7.13 7.36
N LYS A 104 -1.19 -7.53 8.62
CA LYS A 104 -1.76 -8.77 9.15
C LYS A 104 -3.29 -8.77 9.27
N LEU A 105 -3.93 -7.60 9.22
CA LEU A 105 -5.35 -7.44 9.55
C LEU A 105 -5.65 -8.12 10.90
N GLN A 106 -6.62 -9.03 10.95
CA GLN A 106 -7.01 -9.75 12.16
C GLN A 106 -6.21 -11.06 12.39
N GLU A 107 -5.16 -11.33 11.59
CA GLU A 107 -4.32 -12.50 11.84
C GLU A 107 -3.54 -12.37 13.14
N ALA A 108 -3.65 -13.40 13.99
CA ALA A 108 -2.96 -13.47 15.25
C ALA A 108 -1.43 -13.34 15.10
N TRP A 109 -0.78 -12.87 16.15
CA TRP A 109 0.67 -12.96 16.27
C TRP A 109 1.09 -14.41 16.53
N ASN A 110 2.00 -14.88 15.68
CA ASN A 110 2.79 -16.06 15.94
C ASN A 110 4.19 -15.59 16.34
N ALA A 111 4.26 -14.95 17.49
CA ALA A 111 5.47 -14.39 18.10
C ALA A 111 5.17 -14.12 19.58
N ASP A 112 6.21 -14.21 20.41
CA ASP A 112 6.13 -13.86 21.82
C ASP A 112 6.76 -12.49 22.07
N TRP A 113 6.26 -11.79 23.08
CA TRP A 113 6.97 -10.64 23.64
C TRP A 113 8.27 -11.12 24.28
N ILE A 114 9.39 -10.57 23.84
CA ILE A 114 10.70 -10.86 24.40
C ILE A 114 11.25 -9.62 25.12
N THR A 115 11.92 -9.85 26.23
CA THR A 115 12.63 -8.79 26.96
C THR A 115 13.92 -9.37 27.52
N PRO A 116 15.06 -8.68 27.38
CA PRO A 116 16.30 -9.14 27.97
C PRO A 116 16.27 -8.90 29.48
N ASN A 117 16.96 -9.76 30.24
CA ASN A 117 17.17 -9.56 31.66
C ASN A 117 18.34 -8.58 31.88
N LEU A 118 18.09 -7.29 31.63
CA LEU A 118 19.05 -6.20 31.77
C LEU A 118 18.48 -5.09 32.64
N ASP A 119 19.36 -4.22 33.14
CA ASP A 119 18.94 -3.01 33.83
C ASP A 119 18.12 -2.10 32.88
N LYS A 120 17.09 -1.43 33.42
CA LYS A 120 16.15 -0.61 32.64
C LYS A 120 16.79 0.62 31.99
N THR A 121 18.00 1.02 32.41
CA THR A 121 18.75 2.13 31.81
C THR A 121 19.54 1.72 30.57
N ILE A 122 19.65 0.41 30.29
CA ILE A 122 20.38 -0.12 29.14
C ILE A 122 19.43 -0.20 27.95
N HIS A 123 19.85 0.31 26.80
CA HIS A 123 19.15 0.14 25.53
C HIS A 123 19.62 -1.17 24.90
N PRO A 124 18.78 -2.22 24.84
CA PRO A 124 19.25 -3.53 24.40
C PRO A 124 19.29 -3.65 22.88
N ALA A 125 20.31 -4.36 22.39
CA ALA A 125 20.30 -4.94 21.05
C ALA A 125 19.88 -6.42 21.17
N ILE A 126 18.86 -6.81 20.42
CA ILE A 126 18.38 -8.19 20.35
C ILE A 126 18.56 -8.66 18.92
N SER A 127 19.27 -9.78 18.73
CA SER A 127 19.52 -10.36 17.41
C SER A 127 19.12 -11.82 17.38
N THR A 128 18.81 -12.29 16.17
CA THR A 128 18.59 -13.70 15.87
C THR A 128 19.10 -13.98 14.48
N GLU A 129 19.47 -15.23 14.22
CA GLU A 129 19.96 -15.69 12.94
C GLU A 129 19.09 -16.85 12.44
N PHE A 130 18.85 -16.87 11.14
CA PHE A 130 18.16 -17.97 10.49
C PHE A 130 18.70 -18.14 9.06
N SER A 131 18.52 -19.32 8.50
CA SER A 131 18.94 -19.65 7.12
C SER A 131 17.74 -19.94 6.24
N LEU A 132 17.83 -19.53 4.97
CA LEU A 132 16.80 -19.79 3.96
C LEU A 132 17.31 -20.82 2.97
N SER A 133 16.57 -21.92 2.79
CA SER A 133 16.94 -23.02 1.88
C SER A 133 16.41 -22.86 0.45
N LYS A 134 15.57 -21.86 0.21
CA LYS A 134 14.94 -21.59 -1.09
C LYS A 134 15.10 -20.11 -1.47
N ALA A 135 15.02 -19.85 -2.76
CA ALA A 135 14.96 -18.49 -3.28
C ALA A 135 13.75 -17.73 -2.72
N VAL A 136 13.96 -16.48 -2.32
CA VAL A 136 12.93 -15.61 -1.76
C VAL A 136 12.28 -14.81 -2.87
N LYS A 137 10.96 -14.97 -3.04
CA LYS A 137 10.18 -14.10 -3.93
C LYS A 137 9.90 -12.73 -3.29
N SER A 138 9.57 -12.74 -2.00
CA SER A 138 9.34 -11.55 -1.19
C SER A 138 9.46 -11.91 0.30
N ALA A 139 9.81 -10.93 1.13
CA ALA A 139 9.87 -11.06 2.59
C ALA A 139 9.23 -9.84 3.26
N ARG A 140 8.65 -10.03 4.44
CA ARG A 140 8.06 -8.97 5.28
C ARG A 140 8.46 -9.18 6.73
N ALA A 141 8.76 -8.09 7.41
CA ALA A 141 8.94 -8.05 8.85
C ALA A 141 7.78 -7.25 9.45
N TYR A 142 7.09 -7.83 10.42
CA TYR A 142 6.09 -7.15 11.24
C TYR A 142 6.66 -7.04 12.63
N VAL A 143 6.88 -5.83 13.12
CA VAL A 143 7.57 -5.58 14.38
C VAL A 143 6.78 -4.59 15.21
N CYS A 144 6.77 -4.80 16.52
CA CYS A 144 6.26 -3.85 17.49
C CYS A 144 7.21 -3.86 18.69
N GLY A 145 7.85 -2.72 18.95
CA GLY A 145 8.66 -2.51 20.15
C GLY A 145 7.94 -1.57 21.11
N LEU A 146 7.92 -1.90 22.40
CA LEU A 146 7.37 -1.00 23.43
C LEU A 146 8.40 0.10 23.73
N GLY A 147 8.12 1.32 23.26
CA GLY A 147 9.04 2.46 23.36
C GLY A 147 9.53 2.86 21.98
N LEU A 148 10.84 2.77 21.75
CA LEU A 148 11.48 3.02 20.47
C LEU A 148 12.21 1.76 20.03
N TYR A 149 12.24 1.51 18.72
CA TYR A 149 13.05 0.45 18.15
C TYR A 149 13.66 0.92 16.82
N GLU A 150 14.83 0.38 16.51
CA GLU A 150 15.39 0.40 15.17
C GLU A 150 15.67 -1.07 14.80
N MET A 151 15.34 -1.44 13.57
CA MET A 151 15.54 -2.80 13.07
C MET A 151 16.60 -2.77 11.98
N GLU A 152 17.48 -3.76 11.99
CA GLU A 152 18.42 -4.03 10.91
C GLU A 152 18.22 -5.44 10.37
N ILE A 153 18.48 -5.62 9.08
CA ILE A 153 18.55 -6.92 8.43
C ILE A 153 19.90 -7.00 7.70
N ASN A 154 20.73 -7.97 8.08
CA ASN A 154 22.08 -8.16 7.53
C ASN A 154 22.96 -6.89 7.60
N GLY A 155 22.86 -6.14 8.72
CA GLY A 155 23.62 -4.90 8.96
C GLY A 155 23.12 -3.67 8.20
N GLY A 156 22.01 -3.77 7.47
CA GLY A 156 21.34 -2.61 6.86
C GLY A 156 20.09 -2.23 7.64
N LYS A 157 19.89 -0.93 7.88
CA LYS A 157 18.65 -0.40 8.48
C LYS A 157 17.43 -0.86 7.68
N ALA A 158 16.41 -1.35 8.38
CA ALA A 158 15.17 -1.84 7.81
C ALA A 158 14.01 -0.91 8.22
N GLY A 159 13.73 0.07 7.36
CA GLY A 159 12.72 1.11 7.57
C GLY A 159 13.27 2.49 7.21
N GLU A 160 12.39 3.41 6.84
CA GLU A 160 12.70 4.81 6.49
C GLU A 160 12.03 5.79 7.49
N GLU A 161 11.52 5.25 8.61
CA GLU A 161 10.96 6.02 9.72
C GLU A 161 12.06 6.54 10.66
#